data_AF-A0A6A0A7B5-F1
#
_entry.id   AF-A0A6A0A7B5-F1
#
_cell.length_a   1.000
_cell.length_b   1.000
_cell.length_c   1.000
_cell.angle_alpha   90.00
_cell.angle_beta   90.00
_cell.angle_gamma   90.00
#
_symmetry.space_group_name_H-M   'P 1'
#
loop_
_entity.id
_entity.type
_entity.pdbx_description
1 polymer ?
#
loop_
_entity_poly.entity_id
_entity_poly.type
_entity_poly.pdbx_seq_one_letter_code
_entity_poly.pdbx_strand_id
1 'polypeptide(L)'
;MSQIATATQRSALMHKLVDILRPTFSLLTFLYIVRIPMTWYPSIDGKSFPWVLSYAPTEPFLAVSRKIVPLVGGVDVTPIVWVGLLSFFSEILLGPQGLLVLIERQGGI
;
A
#
# COMPACT_ATOMS: atom_id res chain seq x y z
N MET A 1 -32.57 -19.66 8.75
CA MET A 1 -32.50 -18.29 9.32
C MET A 1 -31.12 -17.96 9.93
N SER A 2 -30.39 -18.89 10.58
CA SER A 2 -29.05 -18.60 11.15
C SER A 2 -27.94 -18.34 10.12
N GLN A 3 -27.92 -19.06 9.00
CA GLN A 3 -26.87 -18.89 7.98
C GLN A 3 -26.98 -17.57 7.19
N ILE A 4 -28.19 -17.05 7.03
CA ILE A 4 -28.46 -15.79 6.31
C ILE A 4 -27.92 -14.60 7.11
N ALA A 5 -28.13 -14.59 8.44
CA ALA A 5 -27.60 -13.56 9.33
C ALA A 5 -26.06 -13.50 9.33
N THR A 6 -25.40 -14.67 9.29
CA THR A 6 -23.93 -14.73 9.17
C THR A 6 -23.41 -14.30 7.80
N ALA A 7 -24.15 -14.55 6.72
CA ALA A 7 -23.75 -14.16 5.36
C ALA A 7 -23.82 -12.62 5.18
N THR A 8 -24.90 -11.99 5.64
CA THR A 8 -25.06 -10.52 5.60
C THR A 8 -24.02 -9.80 6.47
N GLN A 9 -23.74 -10.32 7.66
CA GLN A 9 -22.70 -9.79 8.54
C GLN A 9 -21.31 -9.86 7.86
N ARG A 10 -20.99 -10.98 7.19
CA ARG A 10 -19.72 -11.15 6.46
C ARG A 10 -19.60 -10.18 5.30
N SER A 11 -20.63 -10.01 4.48
CA SER A 11 -20.64 -9.03 3.39
C SER A 11 -20.40 -7.61 3.90
N ALA A 12 -21.10 -7.20 4.97
CA ALA A 12 -20.92 -5.86 5.55
C ALA A 12 -19.50 -5.61 6.09
N LEU A 13 -18.85 -6.64 6.67
CA LEU A 13 -17.45 -6.52 7.12
C LEU A 13 -16.49 -6.41 5.93
N MET A 14 -16.72 -7.15 4.84
CA MET A 14 -15.87 -7.10 3.65
C MET A 14 -15.90 -5.73 2.96
N HIS A 15 -17.08 -5.12 2.84
CA HIS A 15 -17.21 -3.75 2.30
C HIS A 15 -16.41 -2.75 3.15
N LYS A 16 -16.58 -2.78 4.48
CA LYS A 16 -15.82 -1.92 5.40
C LYS A 16 -14.31 -2.12 5.28
N LEU A 17 -13.87 -3.37 5.11
CA LEU A 17 -12.44 -3.66 4.91
C LEU A 17 -11.94 -3.03 3.61
N VAL A 18 -12.65 -3.20 2.50
CA VAL A 18 -12.26 -2.63 1.20
C VAL A 18 -12.22 -1.11 1.24
N ASP A 19 -13.21 -0.48 1.87
CA ASP A 19 -13.31 0.98 2.00
C ASP A 19 -12.16 1.60 2.81
N ILE A 20 -11.59 0.86 3.76
CA ILE A 20 -10.43 1.30 4.55
C ILE A 20 -9.12 0.94 3.84
N LEU A 21 -9.02 -0.27 3.28
CA LEU A 21 -7.79 -0.77 2.68
C LEU A 21 -7.43 0.03 1.42
N ARG A 22 -8.39 0.32 0.55
CA ARG A 22 -8.15 1.03 -0.72
C ARG A 22 -7.46 2.40 -0.53
N PRO A 23 -7.99 3.33 0.28
CA PRO A 23 -7.31 4.61 0.51
C PRO A 23 -5.99 4.42 1.25
N THR A 24 -5.86 3.41 2.12
CA THR A 24 -4.61 3.11 2.82
C THR A 24 -3.50 2.72 1.85
N PHE A 25 -3.76 1.77 0.93
CA PHE A 25 -2.81 1.38 -0.11
C PHE A 25 -2.47 2.56 -1.02
N SER A 26 -3.48 3.34 -1.43
CA SER A 26 -3.28 4.52 -2.28
C SER A 26 -2.40 5.57 -1.59
N LEU A 27 -2.65 5.85 -0.31
CA LEU A 27 -1.86 6.78 0.49
C LEU A 27 -0.43 6.28 0.66
N LEU A 28 -0.22 5.01 1.04
CA LEU A 28 1.12 4.45 1.19
C LEU A 28 1.90 4.50 -0.14
N THR A 29 1.27 4.12 -1.25
CA THR A 29 1.87 4.23 -2.58
C THR A 29 2.26 5.67 -2.89
N PHE A 30 1.38 6.64 -2.60
CA PHE A 30 1.69 8.06 -2.78
C PHE A 30 2.87 8.51 -1.92
N LEU A 31 2.94 8.10 -0.64
CA LEU A 31 4.08 8.41 0.22
C LEU A 31 5.38 7.86 -0.36
N TYR A 32 5.39 6.62 -0.86
CA TYR A 32 6.56 6.05 -1.51
C TYR A 32 6.94 6.76 -2.82
N ILE A 33 5.97 7.23 -3.60
CA ILE A 33 6.24 8.05 -4.78
C ILE A 33 6.97 9.34 -4.37
N VAL A 34 6.51 10.01 -3.31
CA VAL A 34 7.18 11.22 -2.78
C VAL A 34 8.58 10.90 -2.26
N ARG A 35 8.82 9.70 -1.72
CA ARG A 35 10.14 9.27 -1.26
C ARG A 35 11.16 9.15 -2.39
N ILE A 36 10.74 8.86 -3.63
CA ILE A 36 11.65 8.71 -4.78
C ILE A 36 12.56 9.95 -4.93
N PRO A 37 12.04 11.16 -5.22
CA PRO A 37 12.89 12.35 -5.34
C PRO A 37 13.60 12.68 -4.03
N MET A 38 12.97 12.48 -2.86
CA MET A 38 13.62 12.72 -1.57
C MET A 38 14.87 11.86 -1.34
N THR A 39 14.91 10.64 -1.89
CA THR A 39 16.10 9.78 -1.79
C THR A 39 17.17 10.12 -2.82
N TRP A 40 16.80 10.78 -3.92
CA TRP A 40 17.72 11.11 -5.01
C TRP A 40 18.34 12.49 -4.86
N TYR A 41 17.63 13.43 -4.21
CA TYR A 41 18.10 14.80 -3.98
C TYR A 41 18.57 14.97 -2.53
N PRO A 42 19.89 15.00 -2.27
CA PRO A 42 20.43 15.11 -0.91
C PRO A 42 20.15 16.47 -0.25
N SER A 43 19.72 17.48 -1.02
CA SER A 43 19.31 18.79 -0.51
C SER A 43 17.99 18.77 0.26
N ILE A 44 17.19 17.70 0.12
CA ILE A 44 15.91 17.58 0.82
C ILE A 44 16.13 16.95 2.21
N ASP A 45 15.89 17.73 3.26
CA ASP A 45 15.86 17.20 4.62
C ASP A 45 14.54 16.45 4.87
N GLY A 46 14.59 15.12 4.84
CA GLY A 46 13.45 14.26 5.08
C GLY A 46 12.84 14.37 6.48
N LYS A 47 13.55 14.93 7.48
CA LYS A 47 13.03 15.12 8.84
C LYS A 47 12.33 16.47 9.02
N SER A 48 12.45 17.37 8.06
CA SER A 48 11.79 18.67 8.08
C SER A 48 10.34 18.57 7.59
N PHE A 49 9.47 19.49 8.03
CA PHE A 49 8.11 19.60 7.51
C PHE A 49 8.15 20.25 6.11
N PRO A 50 7.37 19.76 5.11
CA PRO A 50 6.34 18.71 5.17
C PRO A 50 6.86 17.28 4.92
N TRP A 51 8.13 17.12 4.57
CA TRP A 51 8.74 15.87 4.13
C TRP A 51 8.71 14.75 5.18
N VAL A 52 8.70 15.10 6.46
CA VAL A 52 8.58 14.17 7.58
C VAL A 52 7.33 13.28 7.49
N LEU A 53 6.26 13.78 6.86
CA LEU A 53 5.00 13.06 6.70
C LEU A 53 5.16 11.81 5.82
N SER A 54 6.07 11.83 4.84
CA SER A 54 6.39 10.63 4.06
C SER A 54 7.57 9.88 4.65
N TYR A 55 8.57 10.57 5.21
CA TYR A 55 9.76 9.95 5.77
C TYR A 55 9.45 9.05 6.97
N ALA A 56 8.78 9.56 8.00
CA ALA A 56 8.52 8.83 9.24
C ALA A 56 7.79 7.48 9.04
N PRO A 57 6.68 7.39 8.27
CA PRO A 57 5.97 6.13 8.11
C PRO A 57 6.65 5.14 7.17
N THR A 58 7.47 5.60 6.21
CA THR A 58 8.09 4.72 5.20
C THR A 58 9.51 4.26 5.57
N GLU A 59 10.24 5.05 6.36
CA GLU A 59 11.66 4.79 6.63
C GLU A 59 11.95 3.47 7.33
N PRO A 60 11.17 2.98 8.32
CA PRO A 60 11.44 1.69 8.96
C PRO A 60 11.45 0.53 7.96
N PHE A 61 10.57 0.56 6.95
CA PHE A 61 10.49 -0.44 5.91
C PHE A 61 11.62 -0.28 4.88
N LEU A 62 11.92 0.96 4.48
CA LEU A 62 13.03 1.27 3.56
C LEU A 62 14.39 0.89 4.15
N ALA A 63 14.64 1.18 5.43
CA ALA A 63 15.90 0.85 6.10
C ALA A 63 16.19 -0.66 6.13
N VAL A 64 15.14 -1.49 6.24
CA VAL A 64 15.27 -2.95 6.17
C VAL A 64 15.45 -3.41 4.73
N SER A 65 14.60 -2.93 3.81
CA SER A 65 14.60 -3.40 2.41
C SER A 65 15.83 -2.96 1.61
N ARG A 66 16.46 -1.82 1.94
CA ARG A 66 17.76 -1.38 1.36
C ARG A 66 18.92 -2.34 1.63
N LYS A 67 18.80 -3.23 2.61
CA LYS A 67 19.82 -4.27 2.84
C LYS A 67 19.77 -5.38 1.78
N ILE A 68 18.64 -5.49 1.08
CA ILE A 68 18.36 -6.54 0.08
C ILE A 68 18.41 -5.92 -1.33
N VAL A 69 17.84 -4.72 -1.48
CA VAL A 69 17.79 -4.00 -2.76
C VAL A 69 19.05 -3.18 -2.94
N PRO A 70 19.89 -3.46 -3.96
CA PRO A 70 21.09 -2.68 -4.22
C PRO A 70 20.74 -1.30 -4.78
N LEU A 71 21.65 -0.34 -4.56
CA LEU A 71 21.60 0.96 -5.25
C LEU A 71 21.83 0.74 -6.74
N VAL A 72 20.98 1.34 -7.58
CA VAL A 72 21.10 1.24 -9.04
C VAL A 72 21.52 2.60 -9.56
N GLY A 73 22.68 2.69 -10.22
CA GLY A 73 23.18 3.96 -10.74
C GLY A 73 23.49 5.02 -9.65
N GLY A 74 23.78 4.58 -8.42
CA GLY A 74 24.02 5.47 -7.28
C GLY A 74 22.76 6.07 -6.66
N VAL A 75 21.56 5.71 -7.14
CA VAL A 75 20.28 6.15 -6.57
C VAL A 75 19.56 5.00 -5.87
N ASP A 76 18.78 5.34 -4.84
CA ASP A 76 17.94 4.39 -4.13
C ASP A 76 16.68 4.06 -4.94
N VAL A 77 16.59 2.83 -5.43
CA VAL A 77 15.42 2.31 -6.16
C VAL A 77 14.41 1.60 -5.26
N THR A 78 14.74 1.40 -3.98
CA THR A 78 13.88 0.71 -3.01
C THR A 78 12.48 1.33 -2.93
N PRO A 79 12.29 2.67 -2.93
CA PRO A 79 10.95 3.25 -2.96
C PRO A 79 10.13 2.85 -4.19
N ILE A 80 10.76 2.72 -5.37
CA ILE A 80 10.08 2.30 -6.60
C ILE A 80 9.60 0.85 -6.47
N VAL A 81 10.43 -0.03 -5.91
CA VAL A 81 10.05 -1.42 -5.65
C VAL A 81 8.81 -1.48 -4.75
N TRP A 82 8.75 -0.65 -3.69
CA TRP A 82 7.58 -0.56 -2.83
C TRP A 82 6.34 -0.02 -3.54
N VAL A 83 6.47 0.99 -4.42
CA VAL A 83 5.36 1.44 -5.27
C VAL A 83 4.79 0.30 -6.10
N GLY A 84 5.67 -0.48 -6.76
CA GLY A 84 5.28 -1.64 -7.56
C GLY A 84 4.58 -2.71 -6.71
N LEU A 85 5.16 -3.06 -5.56
CA LEU A 85 4.59 -4.05 -4.64
C LEU A 85 3.22 -3.63 -4.11
N LEU A 86 3.09 -2.40 -3.61
CA LEU A 86 1.82 -1.90 -3.08
C LEU A 86 0.74 -1.82 -4.17
N SER A 87 1.12 -1.40 -5.38
CA SER A 87 0.19 -1.37 -6.52
C SER A 87 -0.26 -2.77 -6.91
N PHE A 88 0.67 -3.73 -6.95
CA PHE A 88 0.37 -5.13 -7.21
C PHE A 88 -0.59 -5.73 -6.18
N PHE A 89 -0.33 -5.54 -4.88
CA PHE A 89 -1.23 -6.01 -3.83
C PHE A 89 -2.59 -5.31 -3.86
N SER A 90 -2.61 -4.01 -4.12
CA SER A 90 -3.86 -3.26 -4.27
C SER A 90 -4.70 -3.81 -5.42
N GLU A 91 -4.10 -4.14 -6.56
CA GLU A 91 -4.83 -4.70 -7.71
C GLU A 91 -5.30 -6.13 -7.46
N ILE A 92 -4.43 -7.00 -6.92
CA ILE A 92 -4.79 -8.39 -6.64
C ILE A 92 -5.84 -8.51 -5.55
N LEU A 93 -5.79 -7.68 -4.51
CA LEU A 93 -6.73 -7.77 -3.39
C LEU A 93 -8.01 -7.00 -3.68
N LEU A 94 -7.89 -5.77 -4.19
CA LEU A 94 -8.96 -4.79 -4.26
C LEU A 94 -9.32 -4.39 -5.71
N GLY A 95 -8.63 -4.89 -6.73
CA GLY A 95 -8.92 -4.55 -8.12
C GLY A 95 -10.32 -5.01 -8.55
N PRO A 96 -10.79 -4.61 -9.74
CA PRO A 96 -12.09 -5.05 -10.28
C PRO A 96 -12.22 -6.57 -10.39
N GLN A 97 -11.09 -7.27 -10.51
CA GLN A 97 -10.96 -8.73 -10.52
C GLN A 97 -10.23 -9.26 -9.28
N GLY A 98 -10.10 -8.43 -8.23
CA GLY A 98 -9.35 -8.76 -7.03
C GLY A 98 -10.00 -9.88 -6.23
N LEU A 99 -9.17 -10.64 -5.50
CA LEU A 99 -9.59 -11.80 -4.71
C LEU A 99 -10.70 -11.46 -3.72
N LEU A 100 -10.67 -10.29 -3.07
CA LEU A 100 -11.70 -9.90 -2.11
C LEU A 100 -13.04 -9.61 -2.80
N VAL A 101 -13.00 -9.02 -3.99
CA VAL A 101 -14.19 -8.77 -4.82
C VAL A 101 -14.75 -10.08 -5.37
N LEU A 102 -13.89 -11.02 -5.76
CA LEU A 102 -14.33 -12.34 -6.24
C LEU A 102 -14.98 -13.17 -5.12
N ILE A 103 -14.39 -13.16 -3.92
CA ILE A 103 -14.96 -13.85 -2.74
C ILE A 103 -16.31 -13.26 -2.36
N GLU A 104 -16.46 -11.94 -2.46
CA GLU A 104 -17.75 -11.27 -2.26
C GLU A 104 -18.80 -11.72 -3.28
N ARG A 105 -18.44 -11.74 -4.56
CA ARG A 105 -19.34 -12.17 -5.65
C ARG A 105 -19.70 -13.66 -5.59
N GLN A 106 -18.77 -14.52 -5.19
CA GLN A 106 -19.01 -15.97 -5.06
C GLN A 106 -19.75 -16.34 -3.76
N GLY A 107 -19.66 -15.51 -2.72
CA GLY A 107 -20.45 -15.65 -1.49
C GLY A 107 -21.88 -15.16 -1.61
N GLY A 108 -22.24 -14.52 -2.72
CA GLY A 108 -23.59 -14.07 -3.05
C GLY A 108 -24.39 -15.14 -3.79
N ILE A 109 -25.42 -15.64 -3.12
CA ILE A 109 -26.74 -15.85 -3.75
C ILE A 109 -27.42 -14.49 -3.79
#